data_AF-A0A952R8G6-F1
#
_entry.id   AF-A0A952R8G6-F1
#
_cell.length_a   1.000
_cell.length_b   1.000
_cell.length_c   1.000
_cell.angle_alpha   90.00
_cell.angle_beta   90.00
_cell.angle_gamma   90.00
#
_symmetry.space_group_name_H-M   'P 1'
#
loop_
_entity.id
_entity.type
_entity.pdbx_description
1 polymer ?
#
loop_
_entity_poly.entity_id
_entity_poly.type
_entity_poly.pdbx_seq_one_letter_code
_entity_poly.pdbx_strand_id
1 'polypeptide(L)'
;MSRNPLSRDALREFTDSMPKEYLERHSHEAIERHATVAVGRRSERVRVAFAALPEGGAEVCFAADDRPGLLAGASASLANAGLSIESGALWLRTTRVGNQEALGVFVVHPNDGSPVDASHAELVSETLTNHLEGRPAPPVAPRPAPAAGEETRVRFLEGADGALTVLEVTTGDRSGLLSALAGALFEQRVQIVAAQVQTQGGRVHDTFTVVELDGSPISAARRLGIQVAVLTAVDVAQRGEGCT
;
A
#
# COMPACT_ATOMS: atom_id res chain seq x y z
N MET A 1 16.12 7.37 22.68
CA MET A 1 16.40 5.91 22.69
C MET A 1 17.46 5.63 21.64
N SER A 2 18.61 5.07 22.04
CA SER A 2 19.72 4.81 21.12
C SER A 2 19.30 3.74 20.10
N ARG A 3 19.08 4.11 18.83
CA ARG A 3 18.89 3.14 17.75
C ARG A 3 20.22 2.45 17.54
N ASN A 4 20.36 1.23 18.05
CA ASN A 4 21.53 0.42 17.73
C ASN A 4 21.49 0.15 16.22
N PRO A 5 22.51 0.53 15.43
CA PRO A 5 22.52 0.29 14.01
C PRO A 5 22.36 -1.21 13.74
N LEU A 6 21.60 -1.54 12.68
CA LEU A 6 21.47 -2.92 12.23
C LEU A 6 22.83 -3.54 11.96
N SER A 7 22.98 -4.83 12.23
CA SER A 7 24.19 -5.55 11.81
C SER A 7 24.26 -5.55 10.28
N ARG A 8 25.48 -5.50 9.73
CA ARG A 8 25.71 -5.56 8.27
C ARG A 8 25.07 -6.81 7.65
N ASP A 9 25.11 -7.93 8.36
CA ASP A 9 24.53 -9.19 7.89
C ASP A 9 23.00 -9.11 7.79
N ALA A 10 22.33 -8.49 8.76
CA ALA A 10 20.88 -8.33 8.74
C ALA A 10 20.41 -7.36 7.65
N LEU A 11 21.16 -6.27 7.45
CA LEU A 11 20.89 -5.33 6.35
C LEU A 11 21.05 -6.02 5.00
N ARG A 12 22.12 -6.79 4.82
CA ARG A 12 22.36 -7.56 3.59
C ARG A 12 21.25 -8.59 3.35
N GLU A 13 20.83 -9.32 4.38
CA GLU A 13 19.73 -10.28 4.25
C GLU A 13 18.44 -9.61 3.79
N PHE A 14 18.12 -8.44 4.35
CA PHE A 14 16.98 -7.65 3.91
C PHE A 14 17.13 -7.24 2.45
N THR A 15 18.25 -6.65 2.04
CA THR A 15 18.45 -6.20 0.66
C THR A 15 18.44 -7.34 -0.35
N ASP A 16 19.02 -8.50 -0.01
CA ASP A 16 19.06 -9.68 -0.87
C ASP A 16 17.65 -10.28 -1.09
N SER A 17 16.71 -10.03 -0.17
CA SER A 17 15.31 -10.47 -0.28
C SER A 17 14.40 -9.49 -1.03
N MET A 18 14.85 -8.27 -1.29
CA MET A 18 14.04 -7.22 -1.91
C MET A 18 14.20 -7.22 -3.44
N PRO A 19 13.14 -6.83 -4.19
CA PRO A 19 13.25 -6.62 -5.63
C PRO A 19 14.27 -5.54 -5.99
N LYS A 20 14.86 -5.64 -7.19
CA LYS A 20 15.86 -4.69 -7.68
C LYS A 20 15.29 -3.27 -7.77
N GLU A 21 14.04 -3.15 -8.18
CA GLU A 21 13.31 -1.89 -8.34
C GLU A 21 13.18 -1.13 -7.01
N TYR A 22 13.06 -1.86 -5.89
CA TYR A 22 13.07 -1.25 -4.56
C TYR A 22 14.44 -0.62 -4.26
N LEU A 23 15.52 -1.36 -4.51
CA LEU A 23 16.89 -0.89 -4.24
C LEU A 23 17.27 0.32 -5.11
N GLU A 24 16.76 0.38 -6.33
CA GLU A 24 16.99 1.52 -7.25
C GLU A 24 16.21 2.78 -6.86
N ARG A 25 15.06 2.60 -6.19
CA ARG A 25 14.14 3.71 -5.85
C ARG A 25 14.46 4.37 -4.51
N HIS A 26 15.10 3.66 -3.59
CA HIS A 26 15.34 4.15 -2.23
C HIS A 26 16.81 4.49 -1.98
N SER A 27 17.04 5.57 -1.23
CA SER A 27 18.37 5.91 -0.74
C SER A 27 18.86 4.87 0.27
N HIS A 28 20.17 4.82 0.48
CA HIS A 28 20.78 3.93 1.48
C HIS A 28 20.16 4.14 2.87
N GLU A 29 19.97 5.39 3.28
CA GLU A 29 19.38 5.74 4.59
C GLU A 29 17.91 5.26 4.71
N ALA A 30 17.13 5.40 3.64
CA ALA A 30 15.76 4.88 3.61
C ALA A 30 15.75 3.34 3.71
N ILE A 31 16.63 2.67 2.97
CA ILE A 31 16.79 1.21 3.03
C ILE A 31 17.13 0.75 4.46
N GLU A 32 18.10 1.38 5.12
CA GLU A 32 18.45 1.06 6.52
C GLU A 32 17.26 1.25 7.48
N ARG A 33 16.48 2.31 7.28
CA ARG A 33 15.30 2.59 8.09
C ARG A 33 14.20 1.55 7.86
N HIS A 34 13.92 1.16 6.62
CA HIS A 34 12.92 0.13 6.29
C HIS A 34 13.38 -1.25 6.80
N ALA A 35 14.66 -1.57 6.62
CA ALA A 35 15.27 -2.77 7.17
C ALA A 35 15.12 -2.82 8.70
N THR A 36 15.23 -1.67 9.38
CA THR A 36 15.08 -1.61 10.85
C THR A 36 13.67 -2.00 11.28
N VAL A 37 12.65 -1.64 10.50
CA VAL A 37 11.26 -2.07 10.73
C VAL A 37 11.12 -3.55 10.43
N ALA A 38 11.54 -3.99 9.24
CA ALA A 38 11.42 -5.37 8.79
C ALA A 38 12.13 -6.37 9.72
N VAL A 39 13.42 -6.16 9.99
CA VAL A 39 14.23 -7.02 10.86
C VAL A 39 13.82 -6.86 12.32
N GLY A 40 13.45 -5.64 12.72
CA GLY A 40 13.00 -5.34 14.08
C GLY A 40 11.70 -6.04 14.47
N ARG A 41 10.89 -6.48 13.48
CA ARG A 41 9.67 -7.27 13.68
C ARG A 41 9.93 -8.56 14.46
N ARG A 42 11.12 -9.17 14.32
CA ARG A 42 11.51 -10.42 15.01
C ARG A 42 10.43 -11.50 14.89
N SER A 43 9.71 -11.80 15.97
CA SER A 43 8.63 -12.80 16.04
C SER A 43 7.23 -12.18 16.06
N GLU A 44 7.11 -10.85 16.00
CA GLU A 44 5.84 -10.15 15.90
C GLU A 44 5.24 -10.34 14.50
N ARG A 45 3.91 -10.33 14.38
CA ARG A 45 3.27 -10.50 13.06
C ARG A 45 3.31 -9.21 12.24
N VAL A 46 3.31 -8.07 12.91
CA VAL A 46 3.27 -6.75 12.30
C VAL A 46 4.20 -5.82 13.06
N ARG A 47 4.91 -4.96 12.35
CA ARG A 47 5.61 -3.81 12.93
C ARG A 47 5.37 -2.59 12.06
N VAL A 48 5.08 -1.46 12.71
CA VAL A 48 4.84 -0.17 12.07
C VAL A 48 5.83 0.84 12.64
N ALA A 49 6.31 1.75 11.81
CA ALA A 49 7.08 2.91 12.23
C ALA A 49 6.70 4.15 11.40
N PHE A 50 6.68 5.29 12.08
CA PHE A 50 6.52 6.60 11.47
C PHE A 50 7.84 7.36 11.48
N ALA A 51 8.10 8.11 10.42
CA ALA A 51 9.16 9.11 10.35
C ALA A 51 8.55 10.42 9.86
N ALA A 52 8.57 11.46 10.71
CA ALA A 52 8.12 12.79 10.30
C ALA A 52 8.98 13.33 9.16
N LEU A 53 8.35 13.97 8.18
CA LEU A 53 9.01 14.60 7.04
C LEU A 53 9.05 16.12 7.22
N PRO A 54 10.09 16.81 6.71
CA PRO A 54 10.24 18.27 6.84
C PRO A 54 9.04 19.08 6.32
N GLU A 55 8.37 18.59 5.27
CA GLU A 55 7.21 19.17 4.61
C GLU A 55 5.88 19.01 5.38
N GLY A 56 5.91 18.44 6.60
CA GLY A 56 4.73 18.31 7.46
C GLY A 56 3.94 17.01 7.28
N GLY A 57 4.38 16.14 6.37
CA GLY A 57 3.89 14.76 6.26
C GLY A 57 4.64 13.78 7.17
N ALA A 58 4.33 12.50 7.01
CA ALA A 58 5.09 11.42 7.60
C ALA A 58 5.27 10.28 6.61
N GLU A 59 6.39 9.59 6.70
CA GLU A 59 6.56 8.29 6.06
C GLU A 59 6.14 7.19 7.04
N VAL A 60 5.18 6.37 6.62
CA VAL A 60 4.73 5.18 7.32
C VAL A 60 5.39 3.98 6.69
N CYS A 61 6.23 3.29 7.44
CA CYS A 61 6.81 2.02 7.04
C CYS A 61 6.23 0.90 7.90
N PHE A 62 5.72 -0.16 7.27
CA PHE A 62 5.27 -1.35 7.97
C PHE A 62 5.82 -2.64 7.34
N ALA A 63 5.99 -3.64 8.18
CA ALA A 63 6.34 -5.01 7.82
C ALA A 63 5.28 -5.94 8.44
N ALA A 64 4.65 -6.78 7.62
CA ALA A 64 3.57 -7.66 8.06
C ALA A 64 3.59 -9.00 7.30
N ASP A 65 3.08 -10.07 7.92
CA ASP A 65 2.86 -11.32 7.19
C ASP A 65 1.87 -11.06 6.04
N ASP A 66 2.22 -11.51 4.84
CA ASP A 66 1.34 -11.28 3.69
C ASP A 66 0.02 -12.02 3.86
N ARG A 67 -1.06 -11.34 3.46
CA ARG A 67 -2.41 -11.91 3.47
C ARG A 67 -3.32 -11.18 2.48
N PRO A 68 -4.33 -11.86 1.94
CA PRO A 68 -5.35 -11.22 1.12
C PRO A 68 -5.99 -10.02 1.82
N GLY A 69 -6.11 -8.90 1.10
CA GLY A 69 -6.71 -7.67 1.62
C GLY A 69 -5.81 -6.83 2.54
N LEU A 70 -4.53 -7.18 2.71
CA LEU A 70 -3.59 -6.42 3.56
C LEU A 70 -3.51 -4.94 3.14
N LEU A 71 -3.32 -4.66 1.86
CA LEU A 71 -3.24 -3.29 1.34
C LEU A 71 -4.56 -2.52 1.53
N ALA A 72 -5.70 -3.20 1.39
CA ALA A 72 -7.01 -2.59 1.63
C ALA A 72 -7.16 -2.19 3.09
N GLY A 73 -6.84 -3.09 4.03
CA GLY A 73 -6.87 -2.78 5.46
C GLY A 73 -5.90 -1.66 5.86
N ALA A 74 -4.69 -1.68 5.31
CA ALA A 74 -3.68 -0.66 5.59
C ALA A 74 -4.12 0.73 5.12
N SER A 75 -4.56 0.84 3.86
CA SER A 75 -5.01 2.11 3.27
C SER A 75 -6.30 2.62 3.90
N ALA A 76 -7.24 1.74 4.26
CA ALA A 76 -8.44 2.11 5.04
C ALA A 76 -8.06 2.67 6.41
N SER A 77 -7.09 2.05 7.10
CA SER A 77 -6.63 2.50 8.41
C SER A 77 -6.07 3.93 8.35
N LEU A 78 -5.25 4.22 7.34
CA LEU A 78 -4.67 5.54 7.14
C LEU A 78 -5.76 6.58 6.79
N ALA A 79 -6.67 6.24 5.88
CA ALA A 79 -7.75 7.13 5.50
C ALA A 79 -8.70 7.45 6.67
N ASN A 80 -9.06 6.45 7.49
CA ASN A 80 -9.89 6.63 8.68
C ASN A 80 -9.20 7.43 9.79
N ALA A 81 -7.87 7.44 9.81
CA ALA A 81 -7.09 8.33 10.66
C ALA A 81 -7.00 9.77 10.13
N GLY A 82 -7.64 10.08 9.01
CA GLY A 82 -7.57 11.41 8.39
C GLY A 82 -6.25 11.67 7.67
N LEU A 83 -5.53 10.61 7.27
CA LEU A 83 -4.29 10.71 6.51
C LEU A 83 -4.56 10.40 5.02
N SER A 84 -4.16 11.31 4.14
CA SER A 84 -4.11 11.07 2.69
C SER A 84 -2.76 10.48 2.30
N ILE A 85 -2.76 9.55 1.35
CA ILE A 85 -1.54 8.95 0.80
C ILE A 85 -1.13 9.77 -0.42
N GLU A 86 0.00 10.47 -0.32
CA GLU A 86 0.58 11.19 -1.45
C GLU A 86 1.32 10.22 -2.38
N SER A 87 2.12 9.34 -1.81
CA SER A 87 2.83 8.33 -2.59
C SER A 87 3.16 7.14 -1.72
N GLY A 88 3.54 6.04 -2.36
CA GLY A 88 4.05 4.90 -1.64
C GLY A 88 4.19 3.68 -2.50
N ALA A 89 4.66 2.62 -1.86
CA ALA A 89 4.73 1.33 -2.50
C ALA A 89 4.65 0.20 -1.48
N LEU A 90 4.19 -0.93 -1.98
CA LEU A 90 4.10 -2.20 -1.28
C LEU A 90 4.93 -3.21 -2.07
N TRP A 91 5.71 -4.03 -1.38
CA TRP A 91 6.42 -5.16 -1.98
C TRP A 91 6.22 -6.41 -1.13
N LEU A 92 5.96 -7.53 -1.81
CA LEU A 92 6.08 -8.85 -1.20
C LEU A 92 7.52 -9.34 -1.28
N ARG A 93 8.01 -9.94 -0.20
CA ARG A 93 9.30 -10.61 -0.15
C ARG A 93 9.21 -11.94 0.59
N THR A 94 10.09 -12.85 0.22
CA THR A 94 10.25 -14.11 0.95
C THR A 94 11.36 -13.95 1.99
N THR A 95 11.00 -14.08 3.26
CA THR A 95 11.97 -14.09 4.37
C THR A 95 12.82 -15.35 4.36
N ARG A 96 13.96 -15.38 5.07
CA ARG A 96 14.81 -16.59 5.17
C ARG A 96 14.07 -17.83 5.68
N VAL A 97 13.10 -17.64 6.56
CA VAL A 97 12.30 -18.73 7.13
C VAL A 97 11.17 -19.19 6.18
N GLY A 98 11.08 -18.62 4.98
CA GLY A 98 10.13 -19.01 3.93
C GLY A 98 8.77 -18.31 4.01
N ASN A 99 8.55 -17.44 5.01
CA ASN A 99 7.31 -16.69 5.13
C ASN A 99 7.27 -15.56 4.10
N GLN A 100 6.09 -15.33 3.50
CA GLN A 100 5.81 -14.13 2.71
C GLN A 100 5.58 -12.95 3.65
N GLU A 101 6.35 -11.88 3.45
CA GLU A 101 6.22 -10.64 4.19
C GLU A 101 5.91 -9.49 3.22
N ALA A 102 4.90 -8.69 3.55
CA ALA A 102 4.61 -7.44 2.88
C ALA A 102 5.35 -6.28 3.57
N LEU A 103 6.13 -5.54 2.79
CA LEU A 103 6.74 -4.28 3.20
C LEU A 103 6.00 -3.13 2.54
N GLY A 104 5.31 -2.32 3.33
CA GLY A 104 4.65 -1.10 2.87
C GLY A 104 5.41 0.15 3.29
N VAL A 105 5.56 1.10 2.38
CA VAL A 105 6.19 2.40 2.62
C VAL A 105 5.31 3.46 1.98
N PHE A 106 4.67 4.30 2.78
CA PHE A 106 3.73 5.32 2.31
C PHE A 106 4.08 6.68 2.87
N VAL A 107 4.15 7.69 2.00
CA VAL A 107 4.19 9.09 2.38
C VAL A 107 2.76 9.58 2.54
N VAL A 108 2.45 10.05 3.75
CA VAL A 108 1.10 10.46 4.14
C VAL A 108 1.08 11.87 4.70
N HIS A 109 -0.04 12.55 4.47
CA HIS A 109 -0.29 13.91 4.94
C HIS A 109 -1.63 13.99 5.67
N PRO A 110 -1.69 14.67 6.83
CA PRO A 110 -2.96 14.94 7.50
C PRO A 110 -3.87 15.81 6.64
N ASN A 111 -5.13 15.42 6.55
CA ASN A 111 -6.15 16.11 5.75
C ASN A 111 -6.47 17.52 6.26
N ASP A 112 -6.24 17.78 7.54
CA ASP A 112 -6.47 19.05 8.21
C ASP A 112 -5.23 19.96 8.22
N GLY A 113 -4.11 19.50 7.65
CA GLY A 113 -2.83 20.21 7.62
C GLY A 113 -2.10 20.24 8.96
N SER A 114 -2.59 19.53 9.98
CA SER A 114 -1.86 19.34 11.23
C SER A 114 -0.58 18.52 11.00
N PRO A 115 0.47 18.65 11.83
CA PRO A 115 1.61 17.75 11.77
C PRO A 115 1.24 16.37 12.34
N VAL A 116 1.87 15.31 11.81
CA VAL A 116 1.82 13.99 12.44
C VAL A 116 2.76 13.97 13.65
N ASP A 117 2.24 14.33 14.83
CA ASP A 117 2.99 14.25 16.08
C ASP A 117 3.13 12.80 16.59
N ALA A 118 3.89 12.63 17.68
CA ALA A 118 4.14 11.31 18.25
C ALA A 118 2.87 10.61 18.76
N SER A 119 1.92 11.36 19.33
CA SER A 119 0.67 10.82 19.88
C SER A 119 -0.25 10.34 18.77
N HIS A 120 -0.37 11.14 17.70
CA HIS A 120 -1.12 10.77 16.51
C HIS A 120 -0.49 9.56 15.83
N ALA A 121 0.83 9.55 15.64
CA ALA A 121 1.55 8.41 15.07
C ALA A 121 1.35 7.12 15.87
N GLU A 122 1.34 7.19 17.21
CA GLU A 122 1.11 6.04 18.09
C GLU A 122 -0.31 5.47 17.92
N LEU A 123 -1.33 6.33 17.94
CA LEU A 123 -2.73 5.95 17.73
C LEU A 123 -2.95 5.27 16.36
N VAL A 124 -2.35 5.85 15.31
CA VAL A 124 -2.45 5.29 13.95
C VAL A 124 -1.68 3.98 13.85
N SER A 125 -0.52 3.85 14.50
CA SER A 125 0.25 2.62 14.53
C SER A 125 -0.52 1.46 15.17
N GLU A 126 -1.22 1.71 16.28
CA GLU A 126 -2.06 0.69 16.93
C GLU A 126 -3.21 0.25 16.02
N THR A 127 -3.93 1.21 15.43
CA THR A 127 -5.05 0.95 14.54
C THR A 127 -4.60 0.21 13.27
N LEU A 128 -3.47 0.63 12.70
CA LEU A 128 -2.88 -0.01 11.53
C LEU A 128 -2.40 -1.43 11.86
N THR A 129 -1.81 -1.65 13.03
CA THR A 129 -1.40 -2.99 13.49
C THR A 129 -2.60 -3.93 13.56
N ASN A 130 -3.69 -3.50 14.20
CA ASN A 130 -4.93 -4.26 14.29
C ASN A 130 -5.46 -4.66 12.90
N HIS A 131 -5.49 -3.71 11.96
CA HIS A 131 -5.94 -4.00 10.61
C HIS A 131 -4.96 -4.91 9.87
N LEU A 132 -3.66 -4.70 9.95
CA LEU A 132 -2.65 -5.57 9.32
C LEU A 132 -2.68 -7.00 9.88
N GLU A 133 -3.09 -7.20 11.14
CA GLU A 133 -3.29 -8.53 11.74
C GLU A 133 -4.57 -9.26 11.28
N GLY A 134 -5.42 -8.62 10.47
CA GLY A 134 -6.62 -9.24 9.92
C GLY A 134 -7.93 -8.75 10.52
N ARG A 135 -7.90 -7.78 11.43
CA ARG A 135 -9.16 -7.16 11.88
C ARG A 135 -9.72 -6.32 10.73
N PRO A 136 -11.03 -6.42 10.44
CA PRO A 136 -11.63 -5.65 9.37
C PRO A 136 -11.56 -4.15 9.71
N ALA A 137 -11.14 -3.35 8.73
CA ALA A 137 -11.20 -1.90 8.86
C ALA A 137 -12.64 -1.40 8.67
N PRO A 138 -13.07 -0.37 9.40
CA PRO A 138 -14.36 0.25 9.15
C PRO A 138 -14.36 0.89 7.74
N PRO A 139 -15.53 0.99 7.08
CA PRO A 139 -15.64 1.66 5.80
C PRO A 139 -15.10 3.09 5.86
N VAL A 140 -14.34 3.49 4.86
CA VAL A 140 -13.79 4.85 4.78
C VAL A 140 -14.91 5.83 4.44
N ALA A 141 -15.06 6.86 5.26
CA ALA A 141 -16.03 7.92 4.99
C ALA A 141 -15.73 8.62 3.65
N PRO A 142 -16.71 8.77 2.74
CA PRO A 142 -16.52 9.49 1.50
C PRO A 142 -16.11 10.95 1.76
N ARG A 143 -15.06 11.41 1.08
CA ARG A 143 -14.72 12.85 1.01
C ARG A 143 -15.03 13.33 -0.41
N PRO A 144 -15.65 14.52 -0.57
CA PRO A 144 -15.88 15.09 -1.89
C PRO A 144 -14.57 15.14 -2.70
N ALA A 145 -14.59 14.59 -3.90
CA ALA A 145 -13.47 14.70 -4.83
C ALA A 145 -13.30 16.18 -5.25
N PRO A 146 -12.07 16.62 -5.60
CA PRO A 146 -11.90 17.85 -6.37
C PRO A 146 -12.76 17.80 -7.64
N ALA A 147 -13.30 18.95 -8.06
CA ALA A 147 -14.26 19.03 -9.17
C ALA A 147 -13.75 18.28 -10.41
N ALA A 148 -14.58 17.34 -10.86
CA ALA A 148 -14.32 16.37 -11.90
C ALA A 148 -13.84 17.00 -13.21
N GLY A 149 -12.82 16.39 -13.80
CA GLY A 149 -12.40 16.69 -15.17
C GLY A 149 -11.79 15.53 -15.95
N GLU A 150 -11.52 14.38 -15.33
CA GLU A 150 -10.76 13.32 -16.01
C GLU A 150 -11.42 11.95 -16.02
N GLU A 151 -11.31 11.32 -17.18
CA GLU A 151 -11.75 9.97 -17.50
C GLU A 151 -10.96 8.96 -16.67
N THR A 152 -11.69 8.14 -15.90
CA THR A 152 -11.07 7.00 -15.19
C THR A 152 -10.61 5.97 -16.22
N ARG A 153 -9.34 5.56 -16.12
CA ARG A 153 -8.74 4.55 -17.00
C ARG A 153 -8.16 3.42 -16.18
N VAL A 154 -8.51 2.20 -16.56
CA VAL A 154 -8.02 0.96 -15.93
C VAL A 154 -7.51 0.04 -17.03
N ARG A 155 -6.20 -0.26 -17.04
CA ARG A 155 -5.55 -0.99 -18.13
C ARG A 155 -4.59 -2.03 -17.60
N PHE A 156 -4.54 -3.16 -18.29
CA PHE A 156 -3.50 -4.15 -18.09
C PHE A 156 -2.33 -3.88 -19.02
N LEU A 157 -1.14 -3.86 -18.45
CA LEU A 157 0.14 -3.81 -19.14
C LEU A 157 0.78 -5.19 -19.03
N GLU A 158 1.39 -5.67 -20.11
CA GLU A 158 2.10 -6.94 -20.12
C GLU A 158 3.56 -6.70 -19.71
N GLY A 159 4.05 -7.49 -18.75
CA GLY A 159 5.47 -7.52 -18.42
C GLY A 159 6.29 -8.00 -19.62
N ALA A 160 7.54 -7.53 -19.73
CA ALA A 160 8.44 -7.91 -20.81
C ALA A 160 8.70 -9.43 -20.91
N ASP A 161 8.44 -10.15 -19.82
CA ASP A 161 8.56 -11.61 -19.65
C ASP A 161 7.21 -12.36 -19.72
N GLY A 162 6.08 -11.65 -19.89
CA GLY A 162 4.73 -12.22 -19.96
C GLY A 162 4.22 -12.85 -18.65
N ALA A 163 5.02 -12.86 -17.59
CA ALA A 163 4.72 -13.57 -16.34
C ALA A 163 4.01 -12.68 -15.30
N LEU A 164 4.32 -11.39 -15.26
CA LEU A 164 3.69 -10.45 -14.35
C LEU A 164 2.75 -9.52 -15.09
N THR A 165 1.49 -9.49 -14.65
CA THR A 165 0.47 -8.61 -15.21
C THR A 165 0.39 -7.35 -14.36
N VAL A 166 0.62 -6.18 -14.95
CA VAL A 166 0.54 -4.89 -14.24
C VAL A 166 -0.81 -4.26 -14.54
N LEU A 167 -1.57 -3.92 -13.50
CA LEU A 167 -2.79 -3.14 -13.61
C LEU A 167 -2.48 -1.68 -13.33
N GLU A 168 -2.65 -0.82 -14.32
CA GLU A 168 -2.55 0.64 -14.20
C GLU A 168 -3.94 1.24 -14.00
N VAL A 169 -4.07 2.10 -13.00
CA VAL A 169 -5.29 2.86 -12.69
C VAL A 169 -4.95 4.34 -12.67
N THR A 170 -5.63 5.11 -13.51
CA THR A 170 -5.57 6.58 -13.51
C THR A 170 -6.96 7.14 -13.24
N THR A 171 -7.10 7.96 -12.21
CA THR A 171 -8.37 8.61 -11.84
C THR A 171 -8.14 9.84 -10.96
N GLY A 172 -9.19 10.61 -10.66
CA GLY A 172 -9.10 11.68 -9.66
C GLY A 172 -8.89 11.14 -8.24
N ASP A 173 -8.16 11.88 -7.42
CA ASP A 173 -7.92 11.52 -6.02
C ASP A 173 -9.16 11.75 -5.13
N ARG A 174 -9.32 10.89 -4.12
CA ARG A 174 -10.38 10.95 -3.10
C ARG A 174 -10.03 10.04 -1.93
N SER A 175 -10.60 10.34 -0.76
CA SER A 175 -10.41 9.53 0.43
C SER A 175 -10.87 8.09 0.20
N GLY A 176 -10.06 7.12 0.60
CA GLY A 176 -10.40 5.70 0.54
C GLY A 176 -10.26 5.04 -0.84
N LEU A 177 -9.81 5.75 -1.88
CA LEU A 177 -9.65 5.16 -3.22
C LEU A 177 -8.76 3.93 -3.22
N LEU A 178 -7.56 4.02 -2.64
CA LEU A 178 -6.63 2.89 -2.59
C LEU A 178 -7.24 1.68 -1.86
N SER A 179 -8.03 1.93 -0.80
CA SER A 179 -8.75 0.87 -0.10
C SER A 179 -9.81 0.22 -0.98
N ALA A 180 -10.55 1.01 -1.77
CA ALA A 180 -11.55 0.51 -2.69
C ALA A 180 -10.92 -0.30 -3.83
N LEU A 181 -9.81 0.18 -4.41
CA LEU A 181 -9.06 -0.52 -5.45
C LEU A 181 -8.50 -1.85 -4.94
N ALA A 182 -7.81 -1.83 -3.80
CA ALA A 182 -7.25 -3.04 -3.19
C ALA A 182 -8.35 -4.01 -2.72
N GLY A 183 -9.49 -3.49 -2.25
CA GLY A 183 -10.66 -4.28 -1.87
C GLY A 183 -11.28 -4.99 -3.08
N ALA A 184 -11.47 -4.28 -4.20
CA ALA A 184 -11.99 -4.87 -5.43
C ALA A 184 -11.09 -5.97 -5.99
N LEU A 185 -9.76 -5.77 -5.96
CA LEU A 185 -8.80 -6.81 -6.35
C LEU A 185 -8.89 -8.03 -5.42
N PHE A 186 -9.00 -7.80 -4.12
CA PHE A 186 -9.18 -8.86 -3.14
C PHE A 186 -10.47 -9.67 -3.37
N GLU A 187 -11.61 -9.01 -3.60
CA GLU A 187 -12.88 -9.65 -3.91
C GLU A 187 -12.83 -10.48 -5.20
N GLN A 188 -12.06 -10.02 -6.18
CA GLN A 188 -11.78 -10.76 -7.41
C GLN A 188 -10.77 -11.90 -7.23
N ARG A 189 -10.33 -12.20 -6.00
CA ARG A 189 -9.31 -13.22 -5.70
C ARG A 189 -8.01 -12.99 -6.48
N VAL A 190 -7.57 -11.73 -6.50
CA VAL A 190 -6.31 -11.31 -7.09
C VAL A 190 -5.33 -10.98 -5.97
N GLN A 191 -4.10 -11.48 -6.09
CA GLN A 191 -3.02 -11.15 -5.17
C GLN A 191 -2.19 -10.00 -5.74
N ILE A 192 -1.87 -9.02 -4.88
CA ILE A 192 -1.01 -7.87 -5.21
C ILE A 192 0.40 -8.22 -4.74
N VAL A 193 1.33 -8.38 -5.68
CA VAL A 193 2.75 -8.68 -5.40
C VAL A 193 3.55 -7.41 -5.16
N ALA A 194 3.19 -6.36 -5.89
CA ALA A 194 3.72 -5.03 -5.68
C ALA A 194 2.65 -4.00 -5.99
N ALA A 195 2.69 -2.89 -5.27
CA ALA A 195 1.89 -1.71 -5.58
C ALA A 195 2.81 -0.49 -5.62
N GLN A 196 2.53 0.44 -6.52
CA GLN A 196 3.10 1.78 -6.49
C GLN A 196 1.94 2.74 -6.64
N VAL A 197 1.83 3.67 -5.70
CA VAL A 197 0.74 4.62 -5.64
C VAL A 197 1.31 6.02 -5.65
N GLN A 198 0.68 6.91 -6.40
CA GLN A 198 1.12 8.29 -6.50
C GLN A 198 -0.05 9.21 -6.79
N THR A 199 -0.15 10.26 -5.99
CA THR A 199 -1.13 11.32 -6.09
C THR A 199 -0.43 12.62 -6.40
N GLN A 200 -0.70 13.22 -7.57
CA GLN A 200 -0.13 14.50 -7.97
C GLN A 200 -1.22 15.41 -8.52
N GLY A 201 -1.36 16.62 -7.96
CA GLY A 201 -2.33 17.60 -8.46
C GLY A 201 -3.78 17.11 -8.44
N GLY A 202 -4.14 16.26 -7.46
CA GLY A 202 -5.48 15.65 -7.36
C GLY A 202 -5.71 14.49 -8.34
N ARG A 203 -4.65 13.95 -8.95
CA ARG A 203 -4.70 12.80 -9.85
C ARG A 203 -3.93 11.65 -9.27
N VAL A 204 -4.52 10.46 -9.35
CA VAL A 204 -3.95 9.21 -8.89
C VAL A 204 -3.43 8.44 -10.10
N HIS A 205 -2.20 7.95 -9.98
CA HIS A 205 -1.54 7.06 -10.92
C HIS A 205 -1.03 5.85 -10.14
N ASP A 206 -1.88 4.84 -10.01
CA ASP A 206 -1.58 3.63 -9.27
C ASP A 206 -1.23 2.49 -10.21
N THR A 207 -0.20 1.71 -9.87
CA THR A 207 0.17 0.49 -10.56
C THR A 207 0.21 -0.67 -9.59
N PHE A 208 -0.43 -1.78 -9.96
CA PHE A 208 -0.48 -3.00 -9.16
C PHE A 208 0.08 -4.16 -9.99
N THR A 209 1.19 -4.74 -9.56
CA THR A 209 1.67 -6.02 -10.09
C THR A 209 0.83 -7.11 -9.47
N VAL A 210 0.05 -7.81 -10.30
CA VAL A 210 -0.98 -8.74 -9.85
C VAL A 210 -0.80 -10.14 -10.44
N VAL A 211 -1.15 -11.13 -9.61
CA VAL A 211 -1.12 -12.56 -9.94
C VAL A 211 -2.36 -13.24 -9.38
N GLU A 212 -2.61 -14.45 -9.85
CA GLU A 212 -3.60 -15.35 -9.28
C GLU A 212 -3.17 -15.81 -7.88
N LEU A 213 -4.11 -16.32 -7.07
CA LEU A 213 -3.80 -16.80 -5.71
C LEU A 213 -2.82 -17.97 -5.66
N ASP A 214 -2.62 -18.68 -6.78
CA ASP A 214 -1.62 -19.73 -6.93
C ASP A 214 -0.27 -19.21 -7.45
N GLY A 215 -0.15 -17.88 -7.64
CA GLY A 215 1.03 -17.21 -8.17
C GLY A 215 1.13 -17.18 -9.70
N SER A 216 0.17 -17.78 -10.42
CA SER A 216 0.18 -17.77 -11.88
C SER A 216 -0.23 -16.39 -12.46
N PRO A 217 0.16 -16.07 -13.71
CA PRO A 217 -0.23 -14.82 -14.34
C PRO A 217 -1.75 -14.71 -14.52
N ILE A 218 -2.32 -13.50 -14.40
CA ILE A 218 -3.74 -13.26 -14.65
C ILE A 218 -4.09 -13.63 -16.10
N SER A 219 -4.95 -14.63 -16.26
CA SER A 219 -5.40 -15.08 -17.57
C SER A 219 -6.17 -14.00 -18.35
N ALA A 220 -6.02 -13.98 -19.68
CA ALA A 220 -6.72 -13.03 -20.55
C ALA A 220 -8.25 -13.04 -20.34
N ALA A 221 -8.84 -14.21 -20.05
CA ALA A 221 -10.27 -14.36 -19.79
C ALA A 221 -10.75 -13.62 -18.54
N ARG A 222 -9.88 -13.44 -17.53
CA ARG A 222 -10.24 -12.76 -16.28
C ARG A 222 -10.01 -11.25 -16.30
N ARG A 223 -9.12 -10.77 -17.17
CA ARG A 223 -8.73 -9.36 -17.26
C ARG A 223 -9.95 -8.43 -17.35
N LEU A 224 -10.90 -8.73 -18.23
CA LEU A 224 -12.09 -7.88 -18.39
C LEU A 224 -12.94 -7.82 -17.11
N GLY A 225 -13.15 -8.94 -16.42
CA GLY A 225 -13.91 -8.99 -15.17
C GLY A 225 -13.25 -8.16 -14.05
N ILE A 226 -11.93 -8.27 -13.94
CA ILE A 226 -11.14 -7.49 -12.97
C ILE A 226 -11.20 -5.99 -13.31
N GLN A 227 -11.07 -5.61 -14.59
CA GLN A 227 -11.18 -4.22 -15.01
C GLN A 227 -12.55 -3.63 -14.66
N VAL A 228 -13.63 -4.37 -14.94
CA VAL A 228 -14.99 -3.93 -14.60
C VAL A 228 -15.15 -3.77 -13.09
N ALA A 229 -14.70 -4.73 -12.29
CA ALA A 229 -14.78 -4.65 -10.82
C ALA A 229 -14.04 -3.42 -10.27
N VAL A 230 -12.84 -3.13 -10.79
CA VAL A 230 -12.05 -1.97 -10.39
C VAL A 230 -12.72 -0.67 -10.83
N LEU A 231 -13.26 -0.59 -12.06
CA LEU A 231 -14.04 0.56 -12.52
C LEU A 231 -15.27 0.81 -11.66
N THR A 232 -15.99 -0.26 -11.28
CA THR A 232 -17.14 -0.17 -10.38
C THR A 232 -16.71 0.33 -9.00
N ALA A 233 -15.59 -0.13 -8.45
CA ALA A 233 -15.09 0.35 -7.17
C ALA A 233 -14.73 1.83 -7.21
N VAL A 234 -14.14 2.30 -8.31
CA VAL A 234 -13.88 3.74 -8.53
C VAL A 234 -15.17 4.54 -8.61
N ASP A 235 -16.20 4.03 -9.29
CA ASP A 235 -17.52 4.68 -9.43
C ASP A 235 -18.30 4.71 -8.10
N VAL A 236 -18.27 3.64 -7.30
CA VAL A 236 -18.86 3.62 -5.95
C VAL A 236 -18.13 4.62 -5.04
N ALA A 237 -16.79 4.66 -5.10
CA ALA A 237 -16.00 5.66 -4.40
C ALA A 237 -16.25 7.09 -4.91
N GLN A 238 -16.71 7.26 -6.17
CA GLN A 238 -17.14 8.54 -6.74
C GLN A 238 -18.50 8.98 -6.20
N ARG A 239 -19.45 8.06 -6.05
CA ARG A 239 -20.83 8.37 -5.64
C ARG A 239 -21.01 8.60 -4.14
N GLY A 240 -20.06 8.13 -3.32
CA GLY A 240 -20.14 8.28 -1.87
C GLY A 240 -21.31 7.53 -1.23
N GLU A 241 -21.89 6.58 -1.96
CA GLU A 241 -22.99 5.76 -1.47
C GLU A 241 -22.41 4.57 -0.69
N GLY A 242 -22.38 4.69 0.63
CA GLY A 242 -22.26 3.54 1.51
C GLY A 242 -23.47 2.65 1.28
N CYS A 243 -23.24 1.35 1.03
CA CYS A 243 -24.30 0.35 1.00
C CYS A 243 -25.04 0.41 2.35
N THR A 244 -26.30 0.83 2.32
CA THR A 244 -27.21 0.93 3.48
C THR A 244 -27.62 -0.41 4.02
#